data_AF-A0A849UTC0-F1
#
_entry.id   AF-A0A849UTC0-F1
#
_cell.length_a   1.000
_cell.length_b   1.000
_cell.length_c   1.000
_cell.angle_alpha   90.00
_cell.angle_beta   90.00
_cell.angle_gamma   90.00
#
_symmetry.space_group_name_H-M   'P 1'
#
loop_
_entity.id
_entity.type
_entity.pdbx_description
1 polymer ?
#
loop_
_entity_poly.entity_id
_entity_poly.type
_entity_poly.pdbx_seq_one_letter_code
_entity_poly.pdbx_strand_id
1 'polypeptide(L)'
;MLCIFCTIFFAFSQNKKSFLKDATIQKRKQFYTNIVKSINNTIALPINTETEEQWINAFNNINLIQYKTLAVDDAINTVAKNIATQNDEFKIAFLNLIQSNYTRKYNNQAIQIFASTNNNKLMAMAANYILNNTTNNGIVDLQKRTMQKLKEEPSDAILYQLNLQLNSFGKKNTLPSLKPFFSKNYLPGQVLVFSFQRKNRNYPGLAIVRNSDGEFVKDTSGRCFSVGQLARSLSNMPGYISLGNTPQGFFRMYGFDTSKSFFIGPTTNVQLTMPFENIASHFFQDPTLKDTSWSIENYRKLLPQSFKNYEPLFGAYYAGKAGRTEIIAHGTTVDEQFYKSTTFYPYTPTAGCLCTKEIWDNNGYLKTSNQLALTQAIDNAGGPYGYLIVIELDDKKMPINLSEIIQFLH
;
A
#
# COMPACT_ATOMS: atom_id res chain seq x y z
N MET A 1 49.92 -23.57 11.27
CA MET A 1 49.23 -23.91 10.01
C MET A 1 47.73 -23.93 10.33
N LEU A 2 47.07 -22.78 10.18
CA LEU A 2 45.68 -22.57 10.60
C LEU A 2 44.76 -22.99 9.44
N CYS A 3 44.05 -24.12 9.58
CA CYS A 3 43.02 -24.52 8.61
C CYS A 3 41.77 -23.68 8.84
N ILE A 4 41.53 -22.73 7.94
CA ILE A 4 40.28 -21.97 7.85
C ILE A 4 39.24 -22.92 7.24
N PHE A 5 38.31 -23.41 8.06
CA PHE A 5 37.11 -24.08 7.59
C PHE A 5 36.20 -23.04 6.92
N CYS A 6 36.23 -23.03 5.59
CA CYS A 6 35.28 -22.31 4.77
C CYS A 6 33.98 -23.13 4.77
N THR A 7 33.03 -22.79 5.64
CA THR A 7 31.69 -23.34 5.61
C THR A 7 30.94 -22.78 4.41
N ILE A 8 30.98 -23.53 3.31
CA ILE A 8 30.11 -23.35 2.16
C ILE A 8 28.69 -23.71 2.61
N PHE A 9 27.84 -22.70 2.82
CA PHE A 9 26.42 -22.93 3.04
C PHE A 9 25.80 -23.44 1.74
N PHE A 10 25.33 -24.69 1.77
CA PHE A 10 24.44 -25.21 0.76
C PHE A 10 23.12 -24.44 0.83
N ALA A 11 22.84 -23.65 -0.20
CA ALA A 11 21.50 -23.12 -0.42
C ALA A 11 20.55 -24.31 -0.60
N PHE A 12 19.72 -24.57 0.40
CA PHE A 12 18.62 -25.52 0.24
C PHE A 12 17.66 -24.98 -0.80
N SER A 13 17.81 -25.58 -1.97
CA SER A 13 16.95 -25.47 -3.12
C SER A 13 15.49 -25.78 -2.76
N GLN A 14 14.63 -24.77 -2.73
CA GLN A 14 13.21 -24.96 -3.05
C GLN A 14 13.08 -25.20 -4.59
N ASN A 15 13.67 -26.27 -5.14
CA ASN A 15 13.51 -26.68 -6.55
C ASN A 15 12.22 -27.47 -6.82
N LYS A 16 11.11 -27.11 -6.20
CA LYS A 16 9.81 -27.33 -6.84
C LYS A 16 9.29 -25.96 -7.20
N LYS A 17 9.31 -25.64 -8.50
CA LYS A 17 8.66 -24.43 -9.03
C LYS A 17 7.25 -24.38 -8.44
N SER A 18 6.96 -23.35 -7.64
CA SER A 18 5.66 -23.19 -7.02
C SER A 18 4.59 -23.27 -8.12
N PHE A 19 3.55 -24.07 -7.90
CA PHE A 19 2.48 -24.29 -8.85
C PHE A 19 1.17 -23.77 -8.29
N LEU A 20 0.44 -23.02 -9.11
CA LEU A 20 -0.91 -22.57 -8.82
C LEU A 20 -1.81 -22.80 -10.03
N LYS A 21 -2.83 -23.63 -9.86
CA LYS A 21 -3.81 -23.95 -10.91
C LYS A 21 -4.49 -22.69 -11.46
N ASP A 22 -4.81 -21.73 -10.61
CA ASP A 22 -5.50 -20.52 -11.02
C ASP A 22 -4.61 -19.54 -11.81
N ALA A 23 -3.29 -19.71 -11.75
CA ALA A 23 -2.35 -18.97 -12.60
C ALA A 23 -2.24 -19.55 -14.02
N THR A 24 -2.84 -20.71 -14.31
CA THR A 24 -2.85 -21.28 -15.68
C THR A 24 -3.60 -20.37 -16.65
N ILE A 25 -3.21 -20.39 -17.93
CA ILE A 25 -3.86 -19.60 -18.98
C ILE A 25 -5.36 -19.90 -19.09
N GLN A 26 -5.76 -21.16 -18.89
CA GLN A 26 -7.17 -21.56 -18.92
C GLN A 26 -7.95 -20.89 -17.78
N LYS A 27 -7.41 -20.93 -16.56
CA LYS A 27 -8.07 -20.32 -15.39
C LYS A 27 -8.09 -18.81 -15.44
N ARG A 28 -7.01 -18.17 -15.88
CA ARG A 28 -6.97 -16.72 -16.11
C ARG A 28 -8.00 -16.26 -17.15
N LYS A 29 -8.12 -16.98 -18.29
CA LYS A 29 -9.16 -16.71 -19.30
C LYS A 29 -10.57 -16.88 -18.72
N GLN A 30 -10.81 -17.98 -17.99
CA GLN A 30 -12.10 -18.23 -17.35
C GLN A 30 -12.45 -17.11 -16.36
N PHE A 31 -11.51 -16.70 -15.51
CA PHE A 31 -11.67 -15.61 -14.56
C PHE A 31 -12.02 -14.30 -15.27
N TYR A 32 -11.26 -13.91 -16.29
CA TYR A 32 -11.50 -12.70 -17.06
C TYR A 32 -12.89 -12.71 -17.73
N THR A 33 -13.25 -13.80 -18.41
CA THR A 33 -14.57 -13.94 -19.06
C THR A 33 -15.71 -13.82 -18.04
N ASN A 34 -15.58 -14.45 -16.87
CA ASN A 34 -16.59 -14.39 -15.82
C ASN A 34 -16.73 -12.96 -15.25
N ILE A 35 -15.61 -12.27 -15.02
CA ILE A 35 -15.64 -10.87 -14.56
C ILE A 35 -16.28 -9.96 -15.60
N VAL A 36 -15.87 -10.05 -16.86
CA VAL A 36 -16.43 -9.21 -17.93
C VAL A 36 -17.93 -9.45 -18.08
N LYS A 37 -18.37 -10.72 -18.03
CA LYS A 37 -19.79 -11.05 -18.05
C LYS A 37 -20.53 -10.43 -16.86
N SER A 38 -19.96 -10.53 -15.66
CA SER A 38 -20.53 -9.93 -14.45
C SER A 38 -20.67 -8.41 -14.58
N ILE A 39 -19.61 -7.72 -15.02
CA ILE A 39 -19.66 -6.27 -15.27
C ILE A 39 -20.76 -5.92 -16.28
N ASN A 40 -20.77 -6.58 -17.44
CA ASN A 40 -21.73 -6.28 -18.50
C ASN A 40 -23.18 -6.55 -18.09
N ASN A 41 -23.42 -7.58 -17.26
CA ASN A 41 -24.74 -7.85 -16.71
C ASN A 41 -25.16 -6.76 -15.71
N THR A 42 -24.26 -6.34 -14.82
CA THR A 42 -24.56 -5.31 -13.82
C THR A 42 -24.85 -3.95 -14.45
N ILE A 43 -24.08 -3.52 -15.46
CA ILE A 43 -24.28 -2.20 -16.05
C ILE A 43 -25.59 -2.06 -16.82
N ALA A 44 -26.29 -3.16 -17.08
CA ALA A 44 -27.62 -3.19 -17.67
C ALA A 44 -28.75 -3.11 -16.62
N LEU A 45 -28.42 -3.22 -15.33
CA LEU A 45 -29.38 -3.11 -14.23
C LEU A 45 -29.71 -1.63 -13.94
N PRO A 46 -30.92 -1.34 -13.41
CA PRO A 46 -31.20 -0.02 -12.85
C PRO A 46 -30.24 0.31 -11.70
N ILE A 47 -30.18 1.59 -11.33
CA ILE A 47 -29.43 2.04 -10.14
C ILE A 47 -30.45 2.30 -9.04
N ASN A 48 -30.56 1.37 -8.10
CA ASN A 48 -31.46 1.44 -6.95
C ASN A 48 -30.90 0.58 -5.80
N THR A 49 -31.52 0.67 -4.62
CA THR A 49 -31.07 -0.02 -3.41
C THR A 49 -30.98 -1.54 -3.54
N GLU A 50 -31.77 -2.16 -4.42
CA GLU A 50 -31.76 -3.63 -4.65
C GLU A 50 -30.58 -4.09 -5.52
N THR A 51 -29.90 -3.15 -6.18
CA THR A 51 -28.82 -3.42 -7.15
C THR A 51 -27.47 -2.82 -6.74
N GLU A 52 -27.42 -2.08 -5.63
CA GLU A 52 -26.21 -1.38 -5.16
C GLU A 52 -25.03 -2.34 -4.94
N GLU A 53 -25.25 -3.53 -4.39
CA GLU A 53 -24.18 -4.51 -4.14
C GLU A 53 -23.54 -5.00 -5.45
N GLN A 54 -24.36 -5.29 -6.47
CA GLN A 54 -23.91 -5.71 -7.79
C GLN A 54 -23.06 -4.62 -8.44
N TRP A 55 -23.47 -3.35 -8.32
CA TRP A 55 -22.73 -2.19 -8.80
C TRP A 55 -21.41 -1.99 -8.06
N ILE A 56 -21.38 -2.11 -6.73
CA ILE A 56 -20.16 -2.07 -5.93
C ILE A 56 -19.16 -3.14 -6.42
N ASN A 57 -19.64 -4.37 -6.62
CA ASN A 57 -18.83 -5.46 -7.16
C ASN A 57 -18.34 -5.17 -8.58
N ALA A 58 -19.17 -4.57 -9.44
CA ALA A 58 -18.76 -4.15 -10.77
C ALA A 58 -17.68 -3.06 -10.74
N PHE A 59 -17.77 -2.07 -9.85
CA PHE A 59 -16.74 -1.04 -9.68
C PHE A 59 -15.39 -1.65 -9.27
N ASN A 60 -15.40 -2.57 -8.31
CA ASN A 60 -14.19 -3.28 -7.87
C ASN A 60 -13.58 -4.09 -9.02
N ASN A 61 -14.42 -4.81 -9.77
CA ASN A 61 -14.01 -5.60 -10.92
C ASN A 61 -13.44 -4.75 -12.06
N ILE A 62 -14.08 -3.63 -12.41
CA ILE A 62 -13.58 -2.68 -13.40
C ILE A 62 -12.19 -2.18 -12.99
N ASN A 63 -12.01 -1.84 -11.70
CA ASN A 63 -10.72 -1.37 -11.19
C ASN A 63 -9.64 -2.47 -11.21
N LEU A 64 -10.01 -3.73 -10.90
CA LEU A 64 -9.09 -4.86 -10.87
C LEU A 64 -8.56 -5.25 -12.26
N ILE A 65 -9.44 -5.35 -13.26
CA ILE A 65 -9.06 -5.82 -14.60
C ILE A 65 -8.88 -4.68 -15.62
N GLN A 66 -8.99 -3.43 -15.18
CA GLN A 66 -8.86 -2.22 -16.00
C GLN A 66 -9.79 -2.23 -17.23
N TYR A 67 -11.02 -2.75 -17.06
CA TYR A 67 -11.96 -2.95 -18.17
C TYR A 67 -12.68 -1.66 -18.55
N LYS A 68 -12.29 -1.08 -19.68
CA LYS A 68 -12.84 0.17 -20.21
C LYS A 68 -13.47 -0.05 -21.58
N THR A 69 -14.75 0.30 -21.70
CA THR A 69 -15.52 0.31 -22.95
C THR A 69 -16.46 1.51 -22.94
N LEU A 70 -16.97 1.92 -24.10
CA LEU A 70 -17.96 3.01 -24.17
C LEU A 70 -19.20 2.72 -23.32
N ALA A 71 -19.70 1.48 -23.34
CA ALA A 71 -20.85 1.07 -22.55
C ALA A 71 -20.59 1.19 -21.03
N VAL A 72 -19.39 0.79 -20.57
CA VAL A 72 -18.99 0.99 -19.17
C VAL A 72 -18.90 2.47 -18.84
N ASP A 73 -18.29 3.29 -19.70
CA ASP A 73 -18.15 4.73 -19.44
C ASP A 73 -19.52 5.44 -19.37
N ASP A 74 -20.48 5.06 -20.22
CA ASP A 74 -21.84 5.57 -20.21
C ASP A 74 -22.63 5.15 -18.97
N ALA A 75 -22.43 3.90 -18.53
CA ALA A 75 -22.96 3.41 -17.27
C ALA A 75 -22.43 4.19 -16.07
N ILE A 76 -21.11 4.41 -15.99
CA ILE A 76 -20.51 5.22 -14.92
C ILE A 76 -20.97 6.69 -14.98
N ASN A 77 -21.18 7.26 -16.18
CA ASN A 77 -21.79 8.58 -16.32
C ASN A 77 -23.21 8.63 -15.76
N THR A 78 -23.99 7.56 -15.95
CA THR A 78 -25.36 7.44 -15.43
C THR A 78 -25.35 7.31 -13.90
N VAL A 79 -24.43 6.52 -13.35
CA VAL A 79 -24.17 6.45 -11.91
C VAL A 79 -23.83 7.83 -11.34
N ALA A 80 -22.90 8.54 -11.96
CA ALA A 80 -22.44 9.84 -11.50
C ALA A 80 -23.58 10.88 -11.43
N LYS A 81 -24.59 10.80 -12.30
CA LYS A 81 -25.78 11.67 -12.24
C LYS A 81 -26.67 11.39 -11.02
N ASN A 82 -26.70 10.15 -10.54
CA ASN A 82 -27.57 9.69 -9.46
C ASN A 82 -26.83 9.47 -8.13
N ILE A 83 -25.53 9.76 -8.07
CA ILE A 83 -24.67 9.40 -6.94
C ILE A 83 -25.11 10.01 -5.61
N ALA A 84 -25.76 11.19 -5.64
CA ALA A 84 -26.20 11.90 -4.44
C ALA A 84 -27.22 11.09 -3.62
N THR A 85 -28.08 10.31 -4.28
CA THR A 85 -29.17 9.54 -3.65
C THR A 85 -28.74 8.15 -3.18
N GLN A 86 -27.54 7.69 -3.56
CA GLN A 86 -27.06 6.36 -3.20
C GLN A 86 -26.54 6.31 -1.76
N ASN A 87 -26.40 5.11 -1.22
CA ASN A 87 -25.87 4.91 0.12
C ASN A 87 -24.36 5.23 0.23
N ASP A 88 -23.83 5.26 1.45
CA ASP A 88 -22.42 5.60 1.69
C ASP A 88 -21.43 4.56 1.13
N GLU A 89 -21.73 3.27 1.20
CA GLU A 89 -20.87 2.20 0.68
C GLU A 89 -20.73 2.29 -0.84
N PHE A 90 -21.85 2.55 -1.52
CA PHE A 90 -21.90 2.78 -2.95
C PHE A 90 -21.07 4.00 -3.34
N LYS A 91 -21.20 5.11 -2.60
CA LYS A 91 -20.39 6.32 -2.81
C LYS A 91 -18.90 6.07 -2.58
N ILE A 92 -18.53 5.27 -1.57
CA ILE A 92 -17.14 4.85 -1.32
C ILE A 92 -16.60 4.05 -2.50
N ALA A 93 -17.36 3.06 -3.00
CA ALA A 93 -16.95 2.23 -4.12
C ALA A 93 -16.79 3.05 -5.42
N PHE A 94 -17.73 3.98 -5.67
CA PHE A 94 -17.64 4.92 -6.77
C PHE A 94 -16.38 5.79 -6.68
N LEU A 95 -16.11 6.40 -5.51
CA LEU A 95 -14.90 7.22 -5.28
C LEU A 95 -13.61 6.41 -5.48
N ASN A 96 -13.57 5.15 -5.02
CA ASN A 96 -12.44 4.25 -5.24
C ASN A 96 -12.18 3.99 -6.73
N LEU A 97 -13.23 3.78 -7.52
CA LEU A 97 -13.12 3.56 -8.96
C LEU A 97 -12.61 4.83 -9.67
N ILE A 98 -13.25 5.98 -9.42
CA ILE A 98 -12.95 7.19 -10.18
C ILE A 98 -11.57 7.77 -9.86
N GLN A 99 -11.07 7.58 -8.64
CA GLN A 99 -9.76 8.06 -8.21
C GLN A 99 -8.62 7.47 -9.07
N SER A 100 -8.72 6.19 -9.47
CA SER A 100 -7.71 5.55 -10.31
C SER A 100 -8.02 5.59 -11.80
N ASN A 101 -9.30 5.58 -12.20
CA ASN A 101 -9.68 5.35 -13.59
C ASN A 101 -10.22 6.57 -14.34
N TYR A 102 -10.73 7.58 -13.63
CA TYR A 102 -11.49 8.69 -14.20
C TYR A 102 -11.05 10.05 -13.63
N THR A 103 -9.74 10.23 -13.46
CA THR A 103 -9.14 11.45 -12.93
C THR A 103 -9.75 12.69 -13.59
N ARG A 104 -10.22 13.65 -12.78
CA ARG A 104 -10.85 14.94 -13.16
C ARG A 104 -12.29 14.89 -13.67
N LYS A 105 -12.79 13.74 -14.14
CA LYS A 105 -14.08 13.68 -14.86
C LYS A 105 -15.28 14.03 -13.97
N TYR A 106 -15.28 13.53 -12.73
CA TYR A 106 -16.43 13.62 -11.81
C TYR A 106 -16.22 14.60 -10.63
N ASN A 107 -15.54 15.73 -10.85
CA ASN A 107 -15.24 16.69 -9.78
C ASN A 107 -16.51 17.25 -9.12
N ASN A 108 -17.55 17.55 -9.89
CA ASN A 108 -18.79 18.11 -9.36
C ASN A 108 -19.49 17.13 -8.40
N GLN A 109 -19.49 15.84 -8.75
CA GLN A 109 -20.04 14.78 -7.91
C GLN A 109 -19.25 14.64 -6.61
N ALA A 110 -17.91 14.68 -6.69
CA ALA A 110 -17.08 14.65 -5.49
C ALA A 110 -17.32 15.89 -4.60
N ILE A 111 -17.48 17.08 -5.18
CA ILE A 111 -17.83 18.31 -4.43
C ILE A 111 -19.18 18.15 -3.73
N GLN A 112 -20.19 17.62 -4.41
CA GLN A 112 -21.51 17.35 -3.81
C GLN A 112 -21.40 16.38 -2.62
N ILE A 113 -20.69 15.25 -2.79
CA ILE A 113 -20.47 14.27 -1.73
C ILE A 113 -19.73 14.91 -0.54
N PHE A 114 -18.63 15.64 -0.82
CA PHE A 114 -17.86 16.35 0.19
C PHE A 114 -18.75 17.35 0.95
N ALA A 115 -19.66 18.04 0.25
CA ALA A 115 -20.53 19.05 0.80
C ALA A 115 -21.67 18.49 1.66
N SER A 116 -22.20 17.31 1.34
CA SER A 116 -23.44 16.81 1.96
C SER A 116 -23.23 15.68 2.98
N THR A 117 -22.08 14.98 2.95
CA THR A 117 -21.87 13.82 3.82
C THR A 117 -21.54 14.21 5.28
N ASN A 118 -22.01 13.39 6.20
CA ASN A 118 -21.60 13.36 7.61
C ASN A 118 -20.58 12.25 7.91
N ASN A 119 -20.21 11.44 6.93
CA ASN A 119 -19.25 10.35 7.07
C ASN A 119 -17.84 10.88 6.80
N ASN A 120 -16.99 10.90 7.83
CA ASN A 120 -15.63 11.47 7.74
C ASN A 120 -14.75 10.77 6.70
N LYS A 121 -14.87 9.44 6.56
CA LYS A 121 -14.15 8.68 5.52
C LYS A 121 -14.60 9.10 4.12
N LEU A 122 -15.92 9.18 3.90
CA LEU A 122 -16.47 9.58 2.61
C LEU A 122 -16.09 11.03 2.27
N MET A 123 -16.13 11.94 3.25
CA MET A 123 -15.67 13.31 3.11
C MET A 123 -14.19 13.35 2.71
N ALA A 124 -13.33 12.58 3.38
CA ALA A 124 -11.91 12.53 3.07
C ALA A 124 -11.62 11.95 1.68
N MET A 125 -12.31 10.88 1.27
CA MET A 125 -12.18 10.32 -0.07
C MET A 125 -12.58 11.33 -1.16
N ALA A 126 -13.69 12.05 -0.95
CA ALA A 126 -14.14 13.09 -1.87
C ALA A 126 -13.15 14.26 -1.93
N ALA A 127 -12.64 14.73 -0.78
CA ALA A 127 -11.63 15.78 -0.72
C ALA A 127 -10.36 15.40 -1.50
N ASN A 128 -9.90 14.14 -1.39
CA ASN A 128 -8.74 13.65 -2.11
C ASN A 128 -8.91 13.64 -3.63
N TYR A 129 -10.12 13.31 -4.10
CA TYR A 129 -10.44 13.35 -5.51
C TYR A 129 -10.46 14.80 -6.04
N ILE A 130 -11.00 15.73 -5.26
CA ILE A 130 -11.07 17.17 -5.60
C ILE A 130 -9.67 17.80 -5.61
N LEU A 131 -8.82 17.44 -4.65
CA LEU A 131 -7.56 18.13 -4.34
C LEU A 131 -6.63 18.33 -5.53
N ASN A 132 -6.53 17.35 -6.43
CA ASN A 132 -5.61 17.43 -7.59
C ASN A 132 -6.13 18.30 -8.74
N ASN A 133 -7.37 18.80 -8.61
CA ASN A 133 -8.13 19.40 -9.71
C ASN A 133 -8.90 20.66 -9.29
N THR A 134 -8.57 21.22 -8.13
CA THR A 134 -9.22 22.41 -7.58
C THR A 134 -8.28 23.63 -7.65
N THR A 135 -8.87 24.81 -7.57
CA THR A 135 -8.14 26.07 -7.39
C THR A 135 -7.65 26.21 -5.95
N ASN A 136 -6.77 27.20 -5.72
CA ASN A 136 -6.32 27.57 -4.36
C ASN A 136 -7.51 27.88 -3.43
N ASN A 137 -8.55 28.58 -3.93
CA ASN A 137 -9.75 28.86 -3.14
C ASN A 137 -10.47 27.57 -2.73
N GLY A 138 -10.60 26.60 -3.65
CA GLY A 138 -11.20 25.33 -3.29
C GLY A 138 -10.36 24.52 -2.29
N ILE A 139 -9.03 24.65 -2.30
CA ILE A 139 -8.18 24.06 -1.23
C ILE A 139 -8.51 24.71 0.12
N VAL A 140 -8.67 26.04 0.15
CA VAL A 140 -9.06 26.76 1.37
C VAL A 140 -10.45 26.30 1.86
N ASP A 141 -11.40 26.06 0.95
CA ASP A 141 -12.71 25.53 1.31
C ASP A 141 -12.63 24.11 1.90
N LEU A 142 -11.83 23.23 1.28
CA LEU A 142 -11.54 21.90 1.81
C LEU A 142 -10.94 21.99 3.22
N GLN A 143 -9.95 22.88 3.41
CA GLN A 143 -9.30 23.11 4.71
C GLN A 143 -10.31 23.60 5.75
N LYS A 144 -11.12 24.62 5.42
CA LYS A 144 -12.10 25.21 6.35
C LYS A 144 -13.08 24.17 6.88
N ARG A 145 -13.71 23.39 5.98
CA ARG A 145 -14.65 22.35 6.38
C ARG A 145 -13.96 21.23 7.16
N THR A 146 -12.80 20.77 6.71
CA THR A 146 -12.04 19.73 7.41
C THR A 146 -11.67 20.16 8.82
N MET A 147 -11.18 21.40 8.99
CA MET A 147 -10.87 21.95 10.31
C MET A 147 -12.11 22.12 11.19
N GLN A 148 -13.24 22.52 10.62
CA GLN A 148 -14.50 22.58 11.38
C GLN A 148 -14.88 21.18 11.91
N LYS A 149 -14.90 20.18 11.03
CA LYS A 149 -15.20 18.80 11.41
C LYS A 149 -14.21 18.24 12.43
N LEU A 150 -12.91 18.53 12.27
CA LEU A 150 -11.89 18.10 13.22
C LEU A 150 -12.03 18.80 14.59
N LYS A 151 -12.58 20.02 14.66
CA LYS A 151 -12.90 20.65 15.96
C LYS A 151 -14.10 19.99 16.63
N GLU A 152 -15.09 19.55 15.86
CA GLU A 152 -16.24 18.79 16.34
C GLU A 152 -15.79 17.39 16.83
N GLU A 153 -14.83 16.78 16.13
CA GLU A 153 -14.37 15.39 16.36
C GLU A 153 -12.84 15.30 16.43
N PRO A 154 -12.20 15.85 17.48
CA PRO A 154 -10.73 15.99 17.56
C PRO A 154 -9.95 14.67 17.66
N SER A 155 -10.63 13.57 17.98
CA SER A 155 -10.03 12.24 18.06
C SER A 155 -10.00 11.50 16.72
N ASP A 156 -10.74 11.97 15.71
CA ASP A 156 -10.85 11.31 14.41
C ASP A 156 -9.53 11.39 13.63
N ALA A 157 -8.92 10.22 13.43
CA ALA A 157 -7.62 10.10 12.78
C ALA A 157 -7.68 10.35 11.27
N ILE A 158 -8.82 10.11 10.62
CA ILE A 158 -9.01 10.38 9.19
C ILE A 158 -9.04 11.88 8.94
N LEU A 159 -9.82 12.62 9.72
CA LEU A 159 -9.90 14.09 9.65
C LEU A 159 -8.56 14.73 9.97
N TYR A 160 -7.84 14.22 10.97
CA TYR A 160 -6.51 14.70 11.31
C TYR A 160 -5.52 14.53 10.14
N GLN A 161 -5.47 13.34 9.52
CA GLN A 161 -4.60 13.07 8.39
C GLN A 161 -4.99 13.88 7.14
N LEU A 162 -6.29 14.03 6.87
CA LEU A 162 -6.76 14.90 5.80
C LEU A 162 -6.32 16.35 6.02
N ASN A 163 -6.47 16.87 7.24
CA ASN A 163 -6.04 18.21 7.60
C ASN A 163 -4.53 18.41 7.37
N LEU A 164 -3.69 17.46 7.81
CA LEU A 164 -2.25 17.51 7.55
C LEU A 164 -1.93 17.50 6.05
N GLN A 165 -2.63 16.66 5.28
CA GLN A 165 -2.44 16.58 3.83
C GLN A 165 -2.82 17.90 3.16
N LEU A 166 -3.97 18.49 3.50
CA LEU A 166 -4.43 19.75 2.92
C LEU A 166 -3.49 20.92 3.31
N ASN A 167 -2.99 20.94 4.55
CA ASN A 167 -2.08 21.99 5.01
C ASN A 167 -0.67 21.88 4.43
N SER A 168 -0.28 20.70 3.96
CA SER A 168 1.00 20.44 3.29
C SER A 168 0.89 20.40 1.77
N PHE A 169 -0.32 20.50 1.21
CA PHE A 169 -0.52 20.43 -0.23
C PHE A 169 0.21 21.57 -0.95
N GLY A 170 0.92 21.23 -2.03
CA GLY A 170 1.75 22.17 -2.79
C GLY A 170 3.03 22.62 -2.09
N LYS A 171 3.25 22.29 -0.81
CA LYS A 171 4.46 22.65 -0.08
C LYS A 171 5.56 21.62 -0.35
N LYS A 172 6.79 22.11 -0.59
CA LYS A 172 7.97 21.25 -0.66
C LYS A 172 8.25 20.71 0.74
N ASN A 173 8.15 19.40 0.90
CA ASN A 173 8.55 18.75 2.14
C ASN A 173 10.04 18.41 2.07
N THR A 174 10.83 18.87 3.04
CA THR A 174 12.26 18.57 3.09
C THR A 174 12.45 17.28 3.86
N LEU A 175 12.85 16.22 3.18
CA LEU A 175 13.21 14.95 3.80
C LEU A 175 14.50 15.15 4.64
N PRO A 176 14.48 14.85 5.95
CA PRO A 176 15.71 14.83 6.75
C PRO A 176 16.71 13.80 6.20
N SER A 177 18.00 13.96 6.48
CA SER A 177 19.03 12.99 6.05
C SER A 177 18.68 11.59 6.52
N LEU A 178 18.70 10.61 5.61
CA LEU A 178 18.40 9.22 5.92
C LEU A 178 19.52 8.49 6.66
N LYS A 179 20.76 9.02 6.65
CA LYS A 179 21.93 8.38 7.26
C LYS A 179 21.70 7.76 8.65
N PRO A 180 20.96 8.39 9.59
CA PRO A 180 20.70 7.79 10.90
C PRO A 180 19.96 6.44 10.86
N PHE A 181 19.10 6.19 9.86
CA PHE A 181 18.44 4.90 9.68
C PHE A 181 19.41 3.77 9.27
N PHE A 182 20.56 4.15 8.68
CA PHE A 182 21.57 3.23 8.16
C PHE A 182 22.69 2.98 9.17
N SER A 183 22.64 3.63 10.33
CA SER A 183 23.57 3.37 11.43
C SER A 183 23.44 1.93 11.92
N LYS A 184 24.59 1.27 12.17
CA LYS A 184 24.64 -0.07 12.77
C LYS A 184 23.88 -0.15 14.11
N ASN A 185 23.85 0.96 14.85
CA ASN A 185 23.23 1.05 16.18
C ASN A 185 21.76 1.48 16.15
N TYR A 186 21.17 1.73 14.97
CA TYR A 186 19.76 2.05 14.88
C TYR A 186 18.93 0.78 15.14
N LEU A 187 18.03 0.76 16.12
CA LEU A 187 17.24 -0.43 16.51
C LEU A 187 18.09 -1.72 16.57
N PRO A 188 19.07 -1.80 17.50
CA PRO A 188 20.01 -2.90 17.56
C PRO A 188 19.30 -4.24 17.81
N GLY A 189 19.80 -5.32 17.21
CA GLY A 189 19.22 -6.67 17.34
C GLY A 189 17.95 -6.91 16.53
N GLN A 190 17.41 -5.90 15.84
CA GLN A 190 16.21 -6.04 15.01
C GLN A 190 16.59 -6.25 13.54
N VAL A 191 15.94 -7.22 12.90
CA VAL A 191 15.91 -7.32 11.43
C VAL A 191 15.07 -6.16 10.91
N LEU A 192 15.62 -5.37 9.99
CA LEU A 192 14.92 -4.23 9.40
C LEU A 192 14.73 -4.43 7.91
N VAL A 193 13.49 -4.24 7.44
CA VAL A 193 13.18 -4.12 6.01
C VAL A 193 12.86 -2.66 5.74
N PHE A 194 13.67 -1.99 4.93
CA PHE A 194 13.35 -0.63 4.49
C PHE A 194 12.67 -0.69 3.13
N SER A 195 11.44 -0.17 3.05
CA SER A 195 10.69 0.00 1.80
C SER A 195 10.67 1.46 1.41
N PHE A 196 11.55 1.83 0.48
CA PHE A 196 11.60 3.19 -0.05
C PHE A 196 10.57 3.36 -1.15
N GLN A 197 9.75 4.41 -1.08
CA GLN A 197 8.65 4.66 -1.99
C GLN A 197 8.69 6.09 -2.54
N ARG A 198 8.10 6.31 -3.72
CA ARG A 198 7.78 7.66 -4.23
C ARG A 198 6.44 8.09 -3.66
N LYS A 199 6.26 9.37 -3.29
CA LYS A 199 4.95 9.90 -2.91
C LYS A 199 3.90 9.62 -4.01
N ASN A 200 4.27 9.81 -5.28
CA ASN A 200 3.54 9.26 -6.41
C ASN A 200 3.67 7.73 -6.50
N ARG A 201 2.71 7.03 -5.91
CA ARG A 201 2.63 5.56 -5.87
C ARG A 201 2.40 4.88 -7.22
N ASN A 202 2.34 5.63 -8.34
CA ASN A 202 2.36 5.03 -9.67
C ASN A 202 3.75 4.58 -10.14
N TYR A 203 4.79 4.79 -9.32
CA TYR A 203 6.14 4.31 -9.60
C TYR A 203 6.58 3.33 -8.49
N PRO A 204 7.11 2.15 -8.85
CA PRO A 204 7.54 1.17 -7.89
C PRO A 204 8.72 1.69 -7.04
N GLY A 205 8.67 1.35 -5.77
CA GLY A 205 9.74 1.56 -4.81
C GLY A 205 10.74 0.42 -4.79
N LEU A 206 11.56 0.41 -3.73
CA LEU A 206 12.64 -0.55 -3.53
C LEU A 206 12.67 -1.00 -2.07
N ALA A 207 12.78 -2.31 -1.84
CA ALA A 207 13.01 -2.88 -0.53
C ALA A 207 14.47 -3.35 -0.38
N ILE A 208 15.07 -3.06 0.77
CA ILE A 208 16.38 -3.60 1.20
C ILE A 208 16.25 -4.18 2.61
N VAL A 209 17.19 -5.05 2.99
CA VAL A 209 17.16 -5.76 4.29
C VAL A 209 18.44 -5.49 5.07
N ARG A 210 18.30 -5.24 6.37
CA ARG A 210 19.39 -5.16 7.34
C ARG A 210 19.20 -6.24 8.39
N ASN A 211 20.25 -6.99 8.69
CA ASN A 211 20.22 -8.05 9.69
C ASN A 211 20.24 -7.50 11.13
N SER A 212 20.08 -8.40 12.10
CA SER A 212 20.13 -8.10 13.53
C SER A 212 21.47 -7.54 14.00
N ASP A 213 22.57 -7.86 13.29
CA ASP A 213 23.91 -7.35 13.58
C ASP A 213 24.13 -5.92 13.06
N GLY A 214 23.15 -5.35 12.36
CA GLY A 214 23.19 -3.99 11.83
C GLY A 214 23.88 -3.88 10.47
N GLU A 215 24.13 -4.99 9.78
CA GLU A 215 24.71 -5.04 8.44
C GLU A 215 23.63 -5.23 7.37
N PHE A 216 23.80 -4.55 6.22
CA PHE A 216 22.88 -4.72 5.10
C PHE A 216 23.16 -6.02 4.36
N VAL A 217 22.09 -6.78 4.09
CA VAL A 217 22.15 -8.04 3.36
C VAL A 217 22.73 -7.79 1.97
N LYS A 218 23.59 -8.70 1.53
CA LYS A 218 24.21 -8.66 0.20
C LYS A 218 23.63 -9.75 -0.71
N ASP A 219 23.56 -9.47 -2.00
CA ASP A 219 23.26 -10.47 -3.02
C ASP A 219 24.46 -11.41 -3.25
N THR A 220 24.29 -12.41 -4.11
CA THR A 220 25.35 -13.37 -4.45
C THR A 220 26.56 -12.75 -5.15
N SER A 221 26.45 -11.50 -5.63
CA SER A 221 27.55 -10.74 -6.21
C SER A 221 28.25 -9.83 -5.19
N GLY A 222 27.84 -9.86 -3.91
CA GLY A 222 28.40 -9.04 -2.84
C GLY A 222 27.89 -7.59 -2.82
N ARG A 223 26.90 -7.24 -3.66
CA ARG A 223 26.26 -5.92 -3.67
C ARG A 223 25.10 -5.87 -2.69
N CYS A 224 24.67 -4.68 -2.26
CA CYS A 224 23.48 -4.55 -1.40
C CYS A 224 22.26 -5.22 -2.05
N PHE A 225 21.65 -6.16 -1.34
CA PHE A 225 20.43 -6.83 -1.78
C PHE A 225 19.30 -5.81 -1.94
N SER A 226 18.55 -5.91 -3.03
CA SER A 226 17.35 -5.12 -3.20
C SER A 226 16.34 -5.79 -4.13
N VAL A 227 15.06 -5.54 -3.89
CA VAL A 227 13.96 -5.92 -4.79
C VAL A 227 13.00 -4.76 -4.99
N GLY A 228 12.44 -4.62 -6.19
CA GLY A 228 11.39 -3.63 -6.40
C GLY A 228 10.09 -4.03 -5.71
N GLN A 229 9.37 -3.03 -5.20
CA GLN A 229 8.15 -3.21 -4.40
C GLN A 229 7.16 -2.06 -4.63
N LEU A 230 5.93 -2.39 -4.98
CA LEU A 230 4.84 -1.45 -5.21
C LEU A 230 3.98 -1.30 -3.94
N ALA A 231 3.86 -0.07 -3.44
CA ALA A 231 3.03 0.28 -2.27
C ALA A 231 1.68 0.91 -2.68
N ARG A 232 1.15 0.50 -3.83
CA ARG A 232 -0.04 1.10 -4.46
C ARG A 232 -1.26 0.20 -4.30
N SER A 233 -2.36 0.78 -3.85
CA SER A 233 -3.68 0.14 -3.87
C SER A 233 -4.30 0.15 -5.26
N LEU A 234 -5.41 -0.54 -5.51
CA LEU A 234 -6.19 -0.40 -6.75
C LEU A 234 -6.70 1.04 -6.95
N SER A 235 -7.31 1.63 -5.92
CA SER A 235 -7.94 2.96 -5.98
C SER A 235 -6.93 4.12 -6.00
N ASN A 236 -5.70 3.89 -5.57
CA ASN A 236 -4.71 4.95 -5.31
C ASN A 236 -5.13 5.95 -4.22
N MET A 237 -6.07 5.59 -3.35
CA MET A 237 -6.44 6.44 -2.22
C MET A 237 -5.25 6.59 -1.25
N PRO A 238 -5.17 7.68 -0.46
CA PRO A 238 -4.13 7.84 0.55
C PRO A 238 -4.14 6.74 1.60
N GLY A 239 -3.00 6.52 2.27
CA GLY A 239 -2.84 5.38 3.17
C GLY A 239 -3.61 5.41 4.49
N TYR A 240 -4.20 6.54 4.87
CA TYR A 240 -5.12 6.62 6.00
C TYR A 240 -6.57 6.25 5.63
N ILE A 241 -6.86 6.00 4.35
CA ILE A 241 -8.14 5.47 3.88
C ILE A 241 -8.02 3.94 3.75
N SER A 242 -9.02 3.20 4.25
CA SER A 242 -9.07 1.74 4.08
C SER A 242 -8.96 1.37 2.60
N LEU A 243 -8.19 0.33 2.28
CA LEU A 243 -7.87 -0.09 0.91
C LEU A 243 -7.09 0.97 0.08
N GLY A 244 -6.54 2.01 0.71
CA GLY A 244 -5.63 2.97 0.09
C GLY A 244 -4.18 2.47 0.03
N ASN A 245 -3.29 3.27 -0.52
CA ASN A 245 -1.86 2.97 -0.66
C ASN A 245 -1.21 2.65 0.69
N THR A 246 -0.13 1.87 0.75
CA THR A 246 0.56 1.62 2.03
C THR A 246 1.07 2.94 2.63
N PRO A 247 0.73 3.27 3.89
CA PRO A 247 1.16 4.51 4.51
C PRO A 247 2.66 4.44 4.83
N GLN A 248 3.29 5.61 4.89
CA GLN A 248 4.65 5.74 5.38
C GLN A 248 4.69 5.50 6.90
N GLY A 249 5.71 4.80 7.41
CA GLY A 249 5.88 4.53 8.84
C GLY A 249 6.33 3.11 9.15
N PHE A 250 6.13 2.71 10.40
CA PHE A 250 6.62 1.44 10.94
C PHE A 250 5.52 0.39 10.97
N PHE A 251 5.92 -0.82 10.62
CA PHE A 251 5.12 -2.03 10.67
C PHE A 251 5.91 -3.07 11.45
N ARG A 252 5.26 -3.75 12.39
CA ARG A 252 5.90 -4.83 13.13
C ARG A 252 5.89 -6.09 12.27
N MET A 253 7.06 -6.64 11.98
CA MET A 253 7.15 -7.97 11.37
C MET A 253 7.07 -9.02 12.47
N TYR A 254 6.18 -10.00 12.31
CA TYR A 254 5.92 -11.01 13.36
C TYR A 254 5.84 -12.44 12.85
N GLY A 255 6.10 -12.68 11.57
CA GLY A 255 6.06 -14.03 11.02
C GLY A 255 6.11 -14.07 9.50
N PHE A 256 6.22 -15.28 9.00
CA PHE A 256 5.92 -15.62 7.61
C PHE A 256 4.63 -16.40 7.55
N ASP A 257 3.90 -16.27 6.44
CA ASP A 257 2.73 -17.11 6.16
C ASP A 257 2.59 -17.37 4.66
N THR A 258 1.60 -18.16 4.27
CA THR A 258 1.24 -18.44 2.88
C THR A 258 -0.25 -18.21 2.68
N SER A 259 -0.61 -17.42 1.67
CA SER A 259 -2.02 -17.11 1.42
C SER A 259 -2.72 -18.23 0.65
N LYS A 260 -3.99 -18.46 1.00
CA LYS A 260 -4.92 -19.25 0.18
C LYS A 260 -5.66 -18.40 -0.86
N SER A 261 -5.52 -17.07 -0.80
CA SER A 261 -6.15 -16.15 -1.75
C SER A 261 -5.50 -16.28 -3.11
N PHE A 262 -6.32 -16.42 -4.16
CA PHE A 262 -5.85 -16.37 -5.53
C PHE A 262 -5.04 -15.10 -5.81
N PHE A 263 -5.49 -13.93 -5.36
CA PHE A 263 -4.84 -12.67 -5.70
C PHE A 263 -3.41 -12.52 -5.15
N ILE A 264 -3.12 -13.19 -4.03
CA ILE A 264 -1.81 -13.16 -3.36
C ILE A 264 -0.96 -14.35 -3.78
N GLY A 265 -1.55 -15.55 -3.77
CA GLY A 265 -0.87 -16.78 -4.14
C GLY A 265 -0.10 -17.45 -3.01
N PRO A 266 0.52 -18.61 -3.34
CA PRO A 266 1.15 -19.49 -2.37
C PRO A 266 2.62 -19.13 -2.07
N THR A 267 3.14 -18.03 -2.62
CA THR A 267 4.49 -17.59 -2.26
C THR A 267 4.47 -17.06 -0.82
N THR A 268 5.48 -17.44 -0.04
CA THR A 268 5.64 -16.99 1.34
C THR A 268 5.58 -15.46 1.42
N ASN A 269 4.77 -14.94 2.34
CA ASN A 269 4.60 -13.53 2.59
C ASN A 269 5.14 -13.16 3.98
N VAL A 270 5.39 -11.87 4.20
CA VAL A 270 5.80 -11.32 5.49
C VAL A 270 4.56 -10.76 6.18
N GLN A 271 4.24 -11.32 7.34
CA GLN A 271 3.12 -10.88 8.16
C GLN A 271 3.51 -9.61 8.92
N LEU A 272 2.70 -8.57 8.78
CA LEU A 272 2.94 -7.28 9.43
C LEU A 272 1.72 -6.83 10.25
N THR A 273 1.96 -6.07 11.31
CA THR A 273 0.91 -5.31 12.01
C THR A 273 1.24 -3.83 12.04
N MET A 274 0.22 -2.99 11.85
CA MET A 274 0.30 -1.55 12.10
C MET A 274 0.09 -1.21 13.57
N PRO A 275 0.38 0.03 13.99
CA PRO A 275 -0.11 0.55 15.25
C PRO A 275 -1.62 0.35 15.42
N PHE A 276 -2.10 0.10 16.63
CA PHE A 276 -3.52 -0.15 16.97
C PHE A 276 -4.19 -1.39 16.35
N GLU A 277 -3.57 -2.09 15.41
CA GLU A 277 -4.09 -3.35 14.87
C GLU A 277 -3.93 -4.52 15.86
N ASN A 278 -2.92 -4.41 16.72
CA ASN A 278 -2.68 -5.30 17.85
C ASN A 278 -2.33 -4.46 19.08
N ILE A 279 -2.01 -5.13 20.18
CA ILE A 279 -1.63 -4.50 21.45
C ILE A 279 -0.25 -3.84 21.35
N ALA A 280 -0.03 -2.78 22.14
CA ALA A 280 1.22 -2.01 22.10
C ALA A 280 2.46 -2.87 22.39
N SER A 281 2.39 -3.80 23.34
CA SER A 281 3.50 -4.69 23.69
C SER A 281 3.93 -5.59 22.54
N HIS A 282 2.99 -6.06 21.70
CA HIS A 282 3.30 -6.79 20.48
C HIS A 282 4.07 -5.92 19.49
N PHE A 283 3.57 -4.69 19.23
CA PHE A 283 4.16 -3.81 18.24
C PHE A 283 5.55 -3.31 18.63
N PHE A 284 5.73 -2.90 19.89
CA PHE A 284 7.03 -2.39 20.38
C PHE A 284 7.99 -3.50 20.83
N GLN A 285 7.51 -4.75 20.92
CA GLN A 285 8.23 -5.88 21.51
C GLN A 285 8.69 -5.61 22.96
N ASP A 286 7.83 -4.92 23.71
CA ASP A 286 8.08 -4.52 25.09
C ASP A 286 6.96 -5.08 26.00
N PRO A 287 7.22 -6.16 26.76
CA PRO A 287 6.21 -6.79 27.60
C PRO A 287 5.78 -5.91 28.79
N THR A 288 6.48 -4.79 29.06
CA THR A 288 6.11 -3.86 30.13
C THR A 288 4.95 -2.93 29.71
N LEU A 289 4.68 -2.81 28.41
CA LEU A 289 3.57 -2.03 27.89
C LEU A 289 2.24 -2.79 28.01
N LYS A 290 1.18 -2.10 28.45
CA LYS A 290 -0.19 -2.63 28.47
C LYS A 290 -0.96 -2.16 27.23
N ASP A 291 -2.06 -2.82 26.86
CA ASP A 291 -2.83 -2.53 25.63
C ASP A 291 -3.33 -1.08 25.54
N THR A 292 -3.70 -0.47 26.68
CA THR A 292 -4.12 0.93 26.76
C THR A 292 -2.96 1.93 26.62
N SER A 293 -1.72 1.46 26.42
CA SER A 293 -0.49 2.28 26.42
C SER A 293 -0.09 2.76 25.04
N TRP A 294 -0.97 2.71 24.05
CA TRP A 294 -0.71 3.32 22.75
C TRP A 294 -0.44 4.81 22.91
N SER A 295 0.80 5.20 22.64
CA SER A 295 1.27 6.57 22.79
C SER A 295 2.13 6.97 21.61
N ILE A 296 1.85 8.16 21.08
CA ILE A 296 2.64 8.78 20.01
C ILE A 296 4.11 8.97 20.45
N GLU A 297 4.36 9.16 21.75
CA GLU A 297 5.71 9.27 22.30
C GLU A 297 6.50 7.97 22.20
N ASN A 298 5.85 6.82 22.41
CA ASN A 298 6.50 5.53 22.24
C ASN A 298 6.81 5.26 20.77
N TYR A 299 5.90 5.61 19.86
CA TYR A 299 6.18 5.54 18.42
C TYR A 299 7.33 6.48 18.03
N ARG A 300 7.38 7.69 18.59
CA ARG A 300 8.46 8.66 18.36
C ARG A 300 9.84 8.15 18.81
N LYS A 301 9.91 7.25 19.81
CA LYS A 301 11.17 6.61 20.24
C LYS A 301 11.75 5.66 19.18
N LEU A 302 10.95 5.14 18.26
CA LEU A 302 11.43 4.33 17.13
C LEU A 302 12.17 5.17 16.08
N LEU A 303 11.95 6.48 16.07
CA LEU A 303 12.48 7.39 15.06
C LEU A 303 13.88 7.90 15.44
N PRO A 304 14.81 8.00 14.48
CA PRO A 304 16.02 8.79 14.67
C PRO A 304 15.70 10.23 15.06
N GLN A 305 16.62 10.91 15.75
CA GLN A 305 16.40 12.25 16.30
C GLN A 305 15.92 13.27 15.26
N SER A 306 16.49 13.23 14.04
CA SER A 306 16.11 14.12 12.93
C SER A 306 14.69 13.90 12.38
N PHE A 307 14.08 12.76 12.70
CA PHE A 307 12.75 12.37 12.22
C PHE A 307 11.66 12.44 13.28
N LYS A 308 11.98 12.74 14.55
CA LYS A 308 11.00 12.78 15.65
C LYS A 308 9.85 13.77 15.45
N ASN A 309 10.08 14.81 14.64
CA ASN A 309 9.08 15.82 14.26
C ASN A 309 8.73 15.77 12.76
N TYR A 310 9.17 14.73 12.04
CA TYR A 310 8.85 14.54 10.64
C TYR A 310 7.50 13.83 10.50
N GLU A 311 6.43 14.62 10.55
CA GLU A 311 5.03 14.17 10.52
C GLU A 311 4.69 13.06 9.50
N PRO A 312 5.23 13.03 8.27
CA PRO A 312 4.91 11.95 7.34
C PRO A 312 5.24 10.54 7.83
N LEU A 313 6.25 10.35 8.71
CA LEU A 313 6.58 9.02 9.25
C LEU A 313 5.56 8.49 10.27
N PHE A 314 4.60 9.32 10.68
CA PHE A 314 3.49 8.92 11.54
C PHE A 314 2.27 8.43 10.74
N GLY A 315 2.37 8.34 9.40
CA GLY A 315 1.28 7.89 8.54
C GLY A 315 0.72 6.52 8.94
N ALA A 316 1.57 5.52 9.19
CA ALA A 316 1.15 4.19 9.63
C ALA A 316 0.48 4.22 11.03
N TYR A 317 0.97 5.07 11.94
CA TYR A 317 0.37 5.27 13.25
C TYR A 317 -1.07 5.77 13.15
N TYR A 318 -1.30 6.82 12.37
CA TYR A 318 -2.64 7.38 12.22
C TYR A 318 -3.54 6.53 11.32
N ALA A 319 -3.01 5.83 10.32
CA ALA A 319 -3.78 4.87 9.53
C ALA A 319 -4.29 3.72 10.41
N GLY A 320 -3.44 3.17 11.28
CA GLY A 320 -3.83 2.18 12.27
C GLY A 320 -4.86 2.73 13.27
N LYS A 321 -4.64 3.93 13.80
CA LYS A 321 -5.62 4.63 14.67
C LYS A 321 -6.98 4.87 13.97
N ALA A 322 -6.97 5.05 12.65
CA ALA A 322 -8.17 5.16 11.81
C ALA A 322 -8.85 3.79 11.53
N GLY A 323 -8.36 2.70 12.13
CA GLY A 323 -8.93 1.36 11.99
C GLY A 323 -8.44 0.62 10.74
N ARG A 324 -7.34 1.04 10.12
CA ARG A 324 -6.74 0.28 9.02
C ARG A 324 -5.95 -0.90 9.57
N THR A 325 -6.04 -2.04 8.89
CA THR A 325 -5.40 -3.31 9.27
C THR A 325 -4.91 -4.08 8.03
N GLU A 326 -4.34 -5.27 8.24
CA GLU A 326 -4.09 -6.32 7.25
C GLU A 326 -3.16 -5.92 6.09
N ILE A 327 -2.21 -5.03 6.36
CA ILE A 327 -1.12 -4.75 5.41
C ILE A 327 -0.04 -5.81 5.61
N ILE A 328 0.23 -6.60 4.58
CA ILE A 328 1.34 -7.55 4.56
C ILE A 328 2.28 -7.26 3.38
N ALA A 329 3.48 -7.83 3.38
CA ALA A 329 4.36 -7.80 2.20
C ALA A 329 4.27 -9.14 1.47
N HIS A 330 3.78 -9.12 0.23
CA HIS A 330 3.43 -10.33 -0.49
C HIS A 330 3.71 -10.23 -2.00
N GLY A 331 3.66 -11.38 -2.67
CA GLY A 331 3.74 -11.49 -4.13
C GLY A 331 2.37 -11.31 -4.78
N THR A 332 2.14 -11.86 -5.95
CA THR A 332 0.83 -11.78 -6.60
C THR A 332 0.65 -12.87 -7.62
N THR A 333 -0.60 -13.23 -7.90
CA THR A 333 -0.92 -14.08 -9.05
C THR A 333 -1.92 -13.43 -10.02
N VAL A 334 -2.30 -12.18 -9.70
CA VAL A 334 -3.04 -11.30 -10.61
C VAL A 334 -2.28 -11.20 -11.93
N ASP A 335 -3.01 -11.27 -13.04
CA ASP A 335 -2.43 -11.13 -14.36
C ASP A 335 -1.90 -9.70 -14.56
N GLU A 336 -0.59 -9.56 -14.68
CA GLU A 336 0.07 -8.27 -14.84
C GLU A 336 -0.30 -7.58 -16.16
N GLN A 337 -0.83 -8.33 -17.13
CA GLN A 337 -1.25 -7.81 -18.43
C GLN A 337 -2.43 -6.83 -18.33
N PHE A 338 -3.22 -6.88 -17.24
CA PHE A 338 -4.25 -5.87 -16.97
C PHE A 338 -3.67 -4.47 -16.80
N TYR A 339 -2.38 -4.37 -16.42
CA TYR A 339 -1.71 -3.12 -16.12
C TYR A 339 -0.63 -2.74 -17.13
N LYS A 340 -0.56 -3.41 -18.29
CA LYS A 340 0.48 -3.19 -19.32
C LYS A 340 0.68 -1.74 -19.77
N SER A 341 -0.35 -0.90 -19.63
CA SER A 341 -0.32 0.51 -20.03
C SER A 341 0.00 1.47 -18.88
N THR A 342 0.31 0.97 -17.69
CA THR A 342 0.60 1.81 -16.52
C THR A 342 2.11 1.98 -16.31
N THR A 343 2.50 3.03 -15.59
CA THR A 343 3.91 3.33 -15.28
C THR A 343 4.52 2.37 -14.25
N PHE A 344 3.70 1.56 -13.60
CA PHE A 344 4.14 0.56 -12.62
C PHE A 344 4.14 -0.85 -13.20
N TYR A 345 3.84 -1.07 -14.49
CA TYR A 345 4.07 -2.38 -15.11
C TYR A 345 5.56 -2.77 -14.98
N PRO A 346 5.89 -4.04 -14.63
CA PRO A 346 5.04 -5.23 -14.54
C PRO A 346 4.53 -5.57 -13.12
N TYR A 347 4.37 -4.58 -12.24
CA TYR A 347 3.80 -4.77 -10.90
C TYR A 347 2.27 -4.68 -10.96
N THR A 348 1.61 -5.33 -10.00
CA THR A 348 0.15 -5.23 -9.82
C THR A 348 -0.18 -4.52 -8.50
N PRO A 349 -1.11 -3.55 -8.50
CA PRO A 349 -1.62 -2.96 -7.28
C PRO A 349 -2.44 -3.98 -6.47
N THR A 350 -2.59 -3.73 -5.17
CA THR A 350 -3.28 -4.62 -4.23
C THR A 350 -4.40 -3.89 -3.47
N ALA A 351 -4.93 -4.48 -2.40
CA ALA A 351 -5.78 -3.79 -1.42
C ALA A 351 -4.99 -2.85 -0.48
N GLY A 352 -3.79 -2.41 -0.89
CA GLY A 352 -2.96 -1.48 -0.11
C GLY A 352 -1.79 -2.12 0.65
N CYS A 353 -1.52 -3.38 0.35
CA CYS A 353 -0.34 -4.12 0.78
C CYS A 353 0.92 -3.73 -0.01
N LEU A 354 2.08 -4.19 0.48
CA LEU A 354 3.36 -4.05 -0.21
C LEU A 354 3.55 -5.22 -1.17
N CYS A 355 3.42 -4.98 -2.47
CA CYS A 355 3.46 -6.02 -3.49
C CYS A 355 4.82 -6.06 -4.19
N THR A 356 5.47 -7.21 -4.22
CA THR A 356 6.64 -7.40 -5.09
C THR A 356 6.22 -8.07 -6.40
N LYS A 357 7.09 -8.00 -7.41
CA LYS A 357 6.82 -8.59 -8.73
C LYS A 357 6.86 -10.11 -8.66
N GLU A 358 5.82 -10.75 -9.17
CA GLU A 358 5.78 -12.19 -9.44
C GLU A 358 5.25 -12.46 -10.84
N ILE A 359 5.92 -13.35 -11.56
CA ILE A 359 5.56 -13.75 -12.92
C ILE A 359 5.32 -15.25 -12.92
N TRP A 360 4.12 -15.64 -13.36
CA TRP A 360 3.68 -17.02 -13.50
C TRP A 360 3.57 -17.39 -14.98
N ASP A 361 3.86 -18.63 -15.34
CA ASP A 361 3.70 -19.10 -16.71
C ASP A 361 2.29 -19.59 -17.03
N ASN A 362 2.03 -19.82 -18.32
CA ASN A 362 0.73 -20.28 -18.80
C ASN A 362 0.31 -21.66 -18.25
N ASN A 363 1.25 -22.42 -17.71
CA ASN A 363 1.03 -23.72 -17.09
C ASN A 363 0.85 -23.61 -15.57
N GLY A 364 0.84 -22.39 -15.00
CA GLY A 364 0.64 -22.15 -13.59
C GLY A 364 1.89 -22.26 -12.72
N TYR A 365 3.08 -22.33 -13.31
CA TYR A 365 4.34 -22.37 -12.55
C TYR A 365 4.95 -20.98 -12.37
N LEU A 366 5.45 -20.72 -11.17
CA LEU A 366 6.19 -19.51 -10.84
C LEU A 366 7.51 -19.46 -11.63
N LYS A 367 7.69 -18.41 -12.43
CA LYS A 367 8.91 -18.15 -13.22
C LYS A 367 9.88 -17.21 -12.52
N THR A 368 9.38 -16.17 -11.87
CA THR A 368 10.19 -15.17 -11.18
C THR A 368 9.42 -14.64 -9.99
N SER A 369 10.08 -14.52 -8.84
CA SER A 369 9.48 -13.96 -7.63
C SER A 369 10.47 -13.10 -6.86
N ASN A 370 10.22 -11.79 -6.89
CA ASN A 370 10.88 -10.87 -5.98
C ASN A 370 10.41 -11.09 -4.53
N GLN A 371 9.21 -11.65 -4.34
CA GLN A 371 8.68 -11.95 -3.01
C GLN A 371 9.49 -13.04 -2.35
N LEU A 372 9.74 -14.14 -3.07
CA LEU A 372 10.55 -15.25 -2.57
C LEU A 372 11.96 -14.78 -2.23
N ALA A 373 12.56 -13.96 -3.10
CA ALA A 373 13.86 -13.36 -2.84
C ALA A 373 13.86 -12.48 -1.58
N LEU A 374 12.80 -11.68 -1.37
CA LEU A 374 12.64 -10.85 -0.17
C LEU A 374 12.52 -11.71 1.09
N THR A 375 11.66 -12.72 1.11
CA THR A 375 11.48 -13.59 2.28
C THR A 375 12.75 -14.37 2.60
N GLN A 376 13.49 -14.84 1.59
CA GLN A 376 14.78 -15.49 1.79
C GLN A 376 15.83 -14.52 2.35
N ALA A 377 15.86 -13.27 1.87
CA ALA A 377 16.77 -12.26 2.41
C ALA A 377 16.45 -11.93 3.88
N ILE A 378 15.17 -11.89 4.26
CA ILE A 378 14.73 -11.67 5.64
C ILE A 378 15.08 -12.88 6.52
N ASP A 379 14.83 -14.09 6.03
CA ASP A 379 15.15 -15.33 6.75
C ASP A 379 16.65 -15.42 7.05
N ASN A 380 17.49 -15.20 6.02
CA ASN A 380 18.94 -15.14 6.14
C ASN A 380 19.45 -13.99 7.02
N ALA A 381 18.64 -12.94 7.23
CA ALA A 381 19.00 -11.79 8.06
C ALA A 381 18.73 -12.01 9.55
N GLY A 382 18.16 -13.15 9.94
CA GLY A 382 17.78 -13.48 11.32
C GLY A 382 16.30 -13.77 11.53
N GLY A 383 15.51 -13.85 10.45
CA GLY A 383 14.12 -14.26 10.49
C GLY A 383 13.10 -13.10 10.45
N PRO A 384 11.80 -13.41 10.54
CA PRO A 384 10.70 -12.47 10.27
C PRO A 384 10.35 -11.56 11.45
N TYR A 385 11.19 -11.48 12.49
CA TYR A 385 10.92 -10.68 13.68
C TYR A 385 11.72 -9.39 13.64
N GLY A 386 11.01 -8.26 13.62
CA GLY A 386 11.66 -6.97 13.40
C GLY A 386 10.69 -5.88 13.00
N TYR A 387 11.17 -4.93 12.20
CA TYR A 387 10.33 -3.88 11.63
C TYR A 387 10.48 -3.79 10.12
N LEU A 388 9.35 -3.58 9.44
CA LEU A 388 9.33 -3.04 8.09
C LEU A 388 9.04 -1.54 8.18
N ILE A 389 9.88 -0.73 7.57
CA ILE A 389 9.83 0.73 7.62
C ILE A 389 9.60 1.26 6.21
N VAL A 390 8.41 1.82 5.96
CA VAL A 390 8.09 2.49 4.70
C VAL A 390 8.54 3.94 4.78
N ILE A 391 9.34 4.40 3.82
CA ILE A 391 9.89 5.77 3.77
C ILE A 391 9.65 6.35 2.38
N GLU A 392 9.01 7.52 2.28
CA GLU A 392 8.89 8.28 1.04
C GLU A 392 10.12 9.16 0.84
N LEU A 393 10.71 9.10 -0.35
CA LEU A 393 11.90 9.90 -0.67
C LEU A 393 11.53 11.28 -1.22
N ASP A 394 10.71 11.26 -2.28
CA ASP A 394 10.34 12.42 -3.07
C ASP A 394 9.14 12.08 -3.97
N ASP A 395 8.79 12.99 -4.87
CA ASP A 395 7.70 12.85 -5.83
C ASP A 395 8.20 12.71 -7.29
N LYS A 396 9.42 12.18 -7.48
CA LYS A 396 9.94 11.96 -8.84
C LYS A 396 9.05 10.97 -9.59
N LYS A 397 8.86 11.24 -10.89
CA LYS A 397 8.07 10.42 -11.81
C LYS A 397 8.89 9.26 -12.41
N MET A 398 9.52 8.48 -11.54
CA MET A 398 10.31 7.31 -11.94
C MET A 398 10.47 6.32 -10.77
N PRO A 399 10.74 5.03 -11.05
CA PRO A 399 11.08 4.05 -10.02
C PRO A 399 12.23 4.51 -9.12
N ILE A 400 12.30 3.97 -7.89
CA ILE A 400 13.48 4.14 -7.03
C ILE A 400 14.59 3.20 -7.48
N ASN A 401 15.79 3.75 -7.66
CA ASN A 401 16.97 2.97 -7.98
C ASN A 401 17.85 2.77 -6.74
N LEU A 402 18.54 1.63 -6.66
CA LEU A 402 19.44 1.33 -5.56
C LEU A 402 20.55 2.39 -5.40
N SER A 403 21.00 3.01 -6.50
CA SER A 403 21.99 4.10 -6.47
C SER A 403 21.56 5.31 -5.63
N GLU A 404 20.25 5.58 -5.53
CA GLU A 404 19.72 6.68 -4.70
C GLU A 404 19.80 6.35 -3.20
N ILE A 405 19.95 5.08 -2.84
CA ILE A 405 19.94 4.58 -1.47
C ILE A 405 21.36 4.31 -0.95
N ILE A 406 22.23 3.72 -1.78
CA ILE A 406 23.57 3.29 -1.36
C ILE A 406 24.45 4.44 -0.89
N GLN A 407 24.20 5.67 -1.34
CA GLN A 407 24.89 6.87 -0.85
C GLN A 407 24.71 7.10 0.66
N PHE A 408 23.70 6.50 1.30
CA PHE A 408 23.45 6.58 2.74
C PHE A 408 24.07 5.42 3.53
N LEU A 409 24.63 4.40 2.86
CA LEU A 409 25.33 3.27 3.50
C LEU A 409 26.75 3.65 3.96
N HIS A 410 27.27 4.81 3.55
CA HIS A 410 28.65 5.26 3.74
C HIS A 410 28.78 6.47 4.68
#